data_AF-A0A259IQ33-F1
#
_entry.id   AF-A0A259IQ33-F1
#
_cell.length_a   1.000
_cell.length_b   1.000
_cell.length_c   1.000
_cell.angle_alpha   90.00
_cell.angle_beta   90.00
_cell.angle_gamma   90.00
#
_symmetry.space_group_name_H-M   'P 1'
#
loop_
_entity.id
_entity.type
_entity.pdbx_description
1 polymer ?
#
loop_
_entity_poly.entity_id
_entity_poly.type
_entity_poly.pdbx_seq_one_letter_code
_entity_poly.pdbx_strand_id
1 'polypeptide(L)'
;KSTSSYAIVNTSSGLPEAKVVRVSADWRMVQAGAEDKPAVASGSAAASASIDVSQERFANYSATRDAEKRAGGTLSEMIKAQLAAFFVKQQQAGTAPVGPAAPPR
;
A
#
# COMPACT_ATOMS: atom_id res chain seq x y z
N LYS A 1 1.80 -11.64 5.92
CA LYS A 1 1.27 -11.38 4.56
C LYS A 1 -0.06 -12.12 4.43
N SER A 2 -1.18 -11.42 4.51
CA SER A 2 -2.51 -12.02 4.31
C SER A 2 -3.01 -11.66 2.93
N THR A 3 -3.22 -12.66 2.08
CA THR A 3 -3.84 -12.52 0.75
C THR A 3 -5.28 -13.01 0.87
N SER A 4 -6.27 -12.20 0.47
CA SER A 4 -7.69 -12.61 0.40
C SER A 4 -8.21 -12.45 -1.02
N SER A 5 -8.93 -13.46 -1.53
CA SER A 5 -9.37 -13.58 -2.93
C SER A 5 -10.89 -13.70 -2.99
N TYR A 6 -11.55 -12.90 -3.83
CA TYR A 6 -12.99 -12.97 -4.10
C TYR A 6 -13.23 -13.21 -5.60
N ALA A 7 -14.24 -14.00 -5.96
CA ALA A 7 -14.59 -14.32 -7.35
C ALA A 7 -15.93 -13.68 -7.73
N ILE A 8 -16.02 -13.12 -8.94
CA ILE A 8 -17.27 -12.63 -9.54
C ILE A 8 -17.79 -13.74 -10.45
N VAL A 9 -19.04 -14.18 -10.23
CA VAL A 9 -19.64 -15.37 -10.87
C VAL A 9 -20.74 -14.98 -11.85
N ASN A 10 -20.81 -15.68 -12.99
CA ASN A 10 -21.94 -15.62 -13.91
C ASN A 10 -23.16 -16.34 -13.31
N THR A 11 -24.29 -15.67 -13.20
CA THR A 11 -25.51 -16.24 -12.57
C THR A 11 -26.24 -17.28 -13.42
N SER A 12 -25.90 -17.44 -14.70
CA SER A 12 -26.46 -18.44 -15.61
C SER A 12 -25.64 -19.74 -15.69
N SER A 13 -24.33 -19.68 -15.50
CA SER A 13 -23.43 -20.85 -15.62
C SER A 13 -22.74 -21.24 -14.31
N GLY A 14 -22.79 -20.39 -13.28
CA GLY A 14 -22.13 -20.61 -11.99
C GLY A 14 -20.60 -20.57 -12.05
N LEU A 15 -20.00 -20.28 -13.21
CA LEU A 15 -18.56 -20.22 -13.39
C LEU A 15 -18.02 -18.85 -12.98
N PRO A 16 -16.87 -18.79 -12.29
CA PRO A 16 -16.19 -17.53 -12.01
C PRO A 16 -15.64 -16.93 -13.31
N GLU A 17 -16.13 -15.75 -13.69
CA GLU A 17 -15.67 -15.04 -14.89
C GLU A 17 -14.44 -14.17 -14.59
N ALA A 18 -14.36 -13.64 -13.38
CA ALA A 18 -13.26 -12.80 -12.94
C ALA A 18 -12.84 -13.12 -11.50
N LYS A 19 -11.54 -13.01 -11.23
CA LYS A 19 -10.93 -13.16 -9.91
C LYS A 19 -10.24 -11.86 -9.50
N VAL A 20 -10.47 -11.43 -8.27
CA VAL A 20 -9.78 -10.26 -7.69
C VAL A 20 -8.65 -10.74 -6.80
N VAL A 21 -7.43 -10.30 -7.11
CA VAL A 21 -6.23 -10.50 -6.30
C VAL A 21 -6.03 -9.26 -5.44
N ARG A 22 -6.08 -9.40 -4.11
CA ARG A 22 -5.81 -8.31 -3.15
C ARG A 22 -4.49 -8.55 -2.43
N VAL A 23 -3.63 -7.55 -2.42
CA VAL A 23 -2.34 -7.54 -1.69
C VAL A 23 -2.42 -6.46 -0.61
N SER A 24 -2.28 -6.85 0.64
CA SER A 24 -2.17 -5.93 1.78
C SER A 24 -0.83 -6.08 2.50
N ALA A 25 -0.31 -4.97 3.03
CA ALA A 25 0.88 -4.94 3.85
C ALA A 25 0.76 -3.93 4.98
N ASP A 26 1.17 -4.37 6.15
CA ASP A 26 1.39 -3.53 7.32
C ASP A 26 2.88 -3.20 7.41
N TRP A 27 3.21 -1.95 7.68
CA TRP A 27 4.58 -1.46 7.76
C TRP A 27 4.82 -0.67 9.04
N ARG A 28 6.06 -0.75 9.52
CA ARG A 28 6.56 0.02 10.66
C ARG A 28 7.93 0.57 10.32
N MET A 29 8.15 1.85 10.63
CA MET A 29 9.41 2.54 10.49
C MET A 29 10.09 2.61 11.85
N VAL A 30 11.32 2.13 11.95
CA VAL A 30 12.16 2.21 13.15
C VAL A 30 13.38 3.08 12.86
N GLN A 31 13.95 3.69 13.89
CA GLN A 31 15.17 4.46 13.76
C GLN A 31 16.36 3.52 13.55
N ALA A 32 17.21 3.83 12.57
CA ALA A 32 18.41 3.05 12.30
C ALA A 32 19.32 3.01 13.54
N GLY A 33 19.75 1.82 13.95
CA GLY A 33 20.55 1.60 15.16
C GLY A 33 19.76 1.58 16.48
N ALA A 34 18.43 1.70 16.44
CA ALA A 34 17.56 1.58 17.60
C ALA A 34 16.30 0.78 17.24
N GLU A 35 16.50 -0.43 16.74
CA GLU A 35 15.41 -1.34 16.33
C GLU A 35 14.55 -1.80 17.51
N ASP A 36 15.09 -1.77 18.74
CA ASP A 36 14.38 -2.08 19.98
C ASP A 36 13.47 -0.95 20.50
N LYS A 37 13.52 0.24 19.87
CA LYS A 37 12.69 1.38 20.28
C LYS A 37 11.31 1.35 19.60
N PRO A 38 10.30 2.04 20.18
CA PRO A 38 8.99 2.16 19.55
C PRO A 38 9.10 2.73 18.14
N ALA A 39 8.26 2.21 17.24
CA ALA A 39 8.24 2.62 15.85
C ALA A 39 7.99 4.13 15.72
N VAL A 40 8.80 4.78 14.89
CA VAL A 40 8.73 6.21 14.57
C VAL A 40 7.44 6.52 13.79
N ALA A 41 7.02 5.59 12.94
CA ALA A 41 5.76 5.63 12.22
C ALA A 41 5.29 4.20 11.92
N SER A 42 3.98 4.03 11.75
CA SER A 42 3.39 2.78 11.28
C SER A 42 2.19 3.07 10.37
N GLY A 43 1.85 2.10 9.53
CA GLY A 43 0.73 2.23 8.63
C GLY A 43 0.36 0.90 7.99
N SER A 44 -0.75 0.92 7.26
CA SER A 44 -1.22 -0.21 6.45
C SER A 44 -1.62 0.31 5.08
N ALA A 45 -1.39 -0.50 4.06
CA ALA A 45 -1.81 -0.21 2.71
C ALA A 45 -2.29 -1.50 2.03
N ALA A 46 -3.26 -1.35 1.13
CA ALA A 46 -3.80 -2.47 0.36
C ALA A 46 -4.09 -2.02 -1.06
N ALA A 47 -3.76 -2.89 -2.02
CA ALA A 47 -4.05 -2.71 -3.43
C ALA A 47 -4.67 -3.99 -3.99
N SER A 48 -5.45 -3.87 -5.06
CA SER A 48 -6.11 -4.99 -5.71
C SER A 48 -6.03 -4.89 -7.22
N ALA A 49 -5.92 -6.04 -7.88
CA ALA A 49 -5.97 -6.16 -9.33
C ALA A 49 -6.90 -7.32 -9.72
N SER A 50 -7.71 -7.13 -10.76
CA SER A 50 -8.59 -8.16 -11.32
C SER A 50 -7.89 -8.94 -12.44
N ILE A 51 -8.27 -10.21 -12.58
CA ILE A 51 -7.90 -11.07 -13.69
C ILE A 51 -9.16 -11.74 -14.26
N ASP A 52 -9.18 -11.93 -15.58
CA ASP A 52 -10.14 -12.78 -16.26
C ASP A 52 -9.76 -14.25 -16.09
N VAL A 53 -10.75 -15.10 -15.81
CA VAL A 53 -10.54 -16.53 -15.61
C VAL A 53 -10.64 -17.25 -16.95
N SER A 54 -9.56 -17.92 -17.34
CA SER A 54 -9.48 -18.80 -18.51
C SER A 54 -9.73 -20.26 -18.12
N GLN A 55 -10.10 -21.10 -19.09
CA GLN A 55 -10.20 -22.56 -18.92
C GLN A 55 -8.81 -23.22 -18.73
N GLU A 56 -7.75 -22.55 -19.20
CA GLU A 56 -6.37 -23.03 -19.10
C GLU A 56 -5.77 -22.69 -17.72
N ARG A 57 -5.39 -23.72 -16.95
CA ARG A 57 -4.85 -23.54 -15.59
C ARG A 57 -3.54 -22.74 -15.57
N PHE A 58 -2.70 -22.89 -16.59
CA PHE A 58 -1.45 -22.13 -16.71
C PHE A 58 -1.70 -20.64 -17.00
N ALA A 59 -2.70 -20.32 -17.84
CA ALA A 59 -3.09 -18.94 -18.10
C ALA A 59 -3.53 -18.25 -16.80
N ASN A 60 -4.37 -18.91 -16.01
CA ASN A 60 -4.81 -18.39 -14.70
C ASN A 60 -3.66 -18.18 -13.72
N TYR A 61 -2.68 -19.10 -13.69
CA TYR A 61 -1.50 -18.95 -12.83
C TYR A 61 -0.66 -17.73 -13.22
N SER A 62 -0.36 -17.59 -14.51
CA SER A 62 0.41 -16.46 -15.04
C SER A 62 -0.31 -15.11 -14.82
N ALA A 63 -1.63 -15.07 -15.07
CA ALA A 63 -2.46 -13.89 -14.85
C ALA A 63 -2.49 -13.50 -13.36
N THR A 64 -2.60 -14.48 -12.46
CA THR A 64 -2.56 -14.22 -11.02
C THR A 64 -1.22 -13.60 -10.63
N ARG A 65 -0.09 -14.13 -11.11
CA ARG A 65 1.25 -13.60 -10.81
C ARG A 65 1.46 -12.18 -11.36
N ASP A 66 0.96 -11.90 -12.55
CA ASP A 66 0.97 -10.55 -13.11
C ASP A 66 0.14 -9.58 -12.27
N ALA A 67 -1.08 -9.97 -11.89
CA ALA A 67 -1.94 -9.16 -11.04
C ALA A 67 -1.33 -8.90 -9.66
N GLU A 68 -0.67 -9.89 -9.06
CA GLU A 68 0.11 -9.71 -7.82
C GLU A 68 1.23 -8.68 -8.00
N LYS A 69 1.96 -8.73 -9.13
CA LYS A 69 3.05 -7.79 -9.43
C LYS A 69 2.52 -6.37 -9.62
N ARG A 70 1.42 -6.20 -10.35
CA ARG A 70 0.75 -4.89 -10.55
C ARG A 70 0.26 -4.32 -9.22
N ALA A 71 -0.48 -5.11 -8.45
CA ALA A 71 -0.96 -4.69 -7.12
C ALA A 71 0.19 -4.37 -6.17
N GLY A 72 1.28 -5.15 -6.21
CA GLY A 72 2.48 -4.89 -5.42
C GLY A 72 3.21 -3.59 -5.80
N GLY A 73 3.22 -3.24 -7.09
CA GLY A 73 3.75 -1.95 -7.56
C GLY A 73 2.97 -0.77 -6.98
N THR A 74 1.65 -0.78 -7.13
CA THR A 74 0.76 0.26 -6.57
C THR A 74 0.88 0.35 -5.06
N LEU A 75 0.91 -0.79 -4.36
CA LEU A 75 1.10 -0.84 -2.92
C LEU A 75 2.40 -0.15 -2.48
N SER A 76 3.48 -0.37 -3.22
CA SER A 76 4.79 0.23 -2.94
C SER A 76 4.76 1.75 -3.13
N GLU A 77 4.06 2.24 -4.14
CA GLU A 77 3.86 3.68 -4.35
C GLU A 77 3.04 4.32 -3.24
N MET A 78 1.97 3.64 -2.77
CA MET A 78 1.18 4.10 -1.63
C MET A 78 2.02 4.24 -0.36
N ILE A 79 2.86 3.23 -0.05
CA ILE A 79 3.74 3.28 1.13
C ILE A 79 4.77 4.42 0.98
N LYS A 80 5.37 4.59 -0.21
CA LYS A 80 6.29 5.71 -0.47
C LYS A 80 5.61 7.06 -0.27
N ALA A 81 4.37 7.23 -0.74
CA ALA A 81 3.61 8.47 -0.56
C ALA A 81 3.31 8.75 0.93
N GLN A 82 2.95 7.72 1.70
CA GLN A 82 2.73 7.84 3.16
C GLN A 82 4.02 8.25 3.89
N LEU A 83 5.16 7.64 3.52
CA LEU A 83 6.46 8.00 4.08
C LEU A 83 6.88 9.42 3.69
N ALA A 84 6.69 9.83 2.44
CA ALA A 84 6.98 11.18 1.99
C ALA A 84 6.15 12.23 2.77
N ALA A 85 4.85 11.98 2.95
CA ALA A 85 3.97 12.85 3.74
C ALA A 85 4.44 12.96 5.20
N PHE A 86 4.92 11.85 5.79
CA PHE A 86 5.50 11.85 7.13
C PHE A 86 6.73 12.76 7.24
N PHE A 87 7.67 12.65 6.31
CA PHE A 87 8.89 13.48 6.32
C PHE A 87 8.60 14.97 6.08
N VAL A 88 7.67 15.30 5.17
CA VAL A 88 7.25 16.70 4.95
C VAL A 88 6.64 17.29 6.22
N LYS A 89 5.78 16.55 6.92
CA LYS A 89 5.19 16.97 8.19
C LYS A 89 6.27 17.20 9.27
N GLN A 90 7.28 16.35 9.35
CA GLN A 90 8.40 16.54 10.29
C GLN A 90 9.23 17.77 9.96
N GLN A 91 9.49 18.06 8.68
CA GLN A 91 10.26 19.23 8.26
C GLN A 91 9.56 20.55 8.62
N GLN A 92 8.23 20.59 8.52
CA GLN A 92 7.43 21.75 8.95
C GLN A 92 7.49 21.95 10.47
N ALA A 93 7.53 20.88 11.25
CA ALA A 93 7.71 20.98 12.70
C ALA A 93 9.09 21.57 13.11
N GLY A 94 10.11 21.42 12.25
CA GLY A 94 11.43 22.04 12.42
C GLY A 94 11.52 23.50 11.97
N THR A 95 10.48 24.02 11.31
CA THR A 95 10.41 25.41 10.83
C THR A 95 9.28 26.16 11.54
N ALA A 96 9.38 26.27 12.86
CA ALA A 96 8.52 27.19 13.59
C ALA A 96 8.77 28.64 13.09
N PRO A 97 7.72 29.42 12.80
CA PRO A 97 7.88 30.78 12.31
C PRO A 97 8.57 31.62 13.40
N VAL A 98 9.69 32.25 13.04
CA VAL A 98 10.27 33.35 13.81
C VAL A 98 9.17 34.41 13.91
N GLY A 99 8.58 34.58 15.09
CA GLY A 99 7.50 35.53 15.33
C GLY A 99 7.90 36.96 14.94
N PRO A 100 6.96 37.82 14.54
CA PRO A 100 7.27 39.19 14.14
C PRO A 100 7.95 39.92 15.31
N ALA A 101 9.17 40.41 15.04
CA ALA A 101 9.95 41.21 15.97
C ALA A 101 9.13 42.42 16.42
N ALA A 102 8.92 42.53 17.74
CA ALA A 102 8.33 43.72 18.36
C ALA A 102 9.21 44.95 18.09
N PRO A 103 8.64 46.11 17.73
CA PRO A 103 9.43 47.33 17.53
C PRO A 103 10.00 47.83 18.87
N PRO A 104 11.27 48.29 18.92
CA PRO A 104 11.78 48.96 20.09
C PRO A 104 11.09 50.33 20.28
N ARG A 105 10.89 50.63 21.56
CA ARG A 105 10.20 51.77 22.17
C ARG A 105 10.43 53.13 21.53
#